data_AF-A0A8T0EW66-F1
#
_entry.id   AF-A0A8T0EW66-F1
#
_cell.length_a   1.000
_cell.length_b   1.000
_cell.length_c   1.000
_cell.angle_alpha   90.00
_cell.angle_beta   90.00
_cell.angle_gamma   90.00
#
_symmetry.space_group_name_H-M   'P 1'
#
loop_
_entity.id
_entity.type
_entity.pdbx_description
1 polymer ?
#
loop_
_entity_poly.entity_id
_entity_poly.type
_entity_poly.pdbx_seq_one_letter_code
_entity_poly.pdbx_strand_id
1 'polypeptide(L)'
;MASTIRAVKDWLALVKWGASGLGEGTARRLIKHGASVITKDRDVEEALKIVKAKFHKLDVTVNCAGIGVASKIYNFKKDSPHSLDDFMKTLNVNTIGTFNVIRQAVGLMGKNAPDEDGQKGVVINTASVAAFEGQRGQVAYSASKGGIVRHDIAIG
;
A
#
# COMPACT_ATOMS: atom_id res chain seq x y z
N MET A 1 -19.93 22.04 7.35
CA MET A 1 -19.35 21.67 6.04
C MET A 1 -20.28 20.67 5.40
N ALA A 2 -20.77 20.93 4.18
CA ALA A 2 -21.55 19.93 3.45
C ALA A 2 -20.62 18.77 3.12
N SER A 3 -21.00 17.55 3.48
CA SER A 3 -20.26 16.34 3.10
C SER A 3 -20.55 16.06 1.63
N THR A 4 -19.64 16.43 0.74
CA THR A 4 -19.76 16.07 -0.68
C THR A 4 -19.36 14.61 -0.84
N ILE A 5 -20.34 13.73 -1.06
CA ILE A 5 -20.06 12.33 -1.42
C ILE A 5 -19.67 12.31 -2.89
N ARG A 6 -18.45 11.84 -3.18
CA ARG A 6 -17.94 11.73 -4.55
C ARG A 6 -17.98 10.27 -5.03
N ALA A 7 -18.39 10.06 -6.28
CA ALA A 7 -18.36 8.76 -6.92
C ALA A 7 -16.95 8.47 -7.47
N VAL A 8 -16.52 7.20 -7.40
CA VAL A 8 -15.24 6.74 -7.96
C VAL A 8 -15.36 6.32 -9.44
N LYS A 9 -16.48 6.64 -10.09
CA LYS A 9 -16.71 6.29 -11.50
C LYS A 9 -15.64 6.97 -12.36
N ASP A 10 -15.10 6.24 -13.34
CA ASP A 10 -14.08 6.71 -14.28
C ASP A 10 -12.70 7.04 -13.66
N TRP A 11 -12.52 6.71 -12.37
CA TRP A 11 -11.22 6.75 -11.71
C TRP A 11 -10.36 5.57 -12.14
N LEU A 12 -9.06 5.83 -12.29
CA LEU A 12 -8.05 4.78 -12.40
C LEU A 12 -7.41 4.53 -11.03
N ALA A 13 -7.53 3.30 -10.56
CA ALA A 13 -6.94 2.84 -9.31
C ALA A 13 -5.84 1.80 -9.54
N LEU A 14 -4.70 1.99 -8.88
CA LEU A 14 -3.67 0.97 -8.72
C LEU A 14 -3.87 0.28 -7.37
N VAL A 15 -4.15 -1.02 -7.35
CA VAL A 15 -4.31 -1.81 -6.12
C VAL A 15 -3.21 -2.84 -6.04
N LYS A 16 -2.23 -2.61 -5.18
CA LYS A 16 -1.10 -3.52 -4.97
C LYS A 16 -1.55 -4.73 -4.12
N TRP A 17 -1.24 -5.95 -4.55
CA TRP A 17 -1.78 -7.21 -3.99
C TRP A 17 -3.28 -7.40 -4.26
N GLY A 18 -3.73 -6.97 -5.43
CA GLY A 18 -5.13 -6.98 -5.81
C GLY A 18 -5.68 -8.36 -6.19
N ALA A 19 -4.84 -9.40 -6.23
CA ALA A 19 -5.26 -10.76 -6.57
C ALA A 19 -5.79 -11.59 -5.39
N SER A 20 -5.69 -11.11 -4.14
CA SER A 20 -6.23 -11.82 -2.97
C SER A 20 -6.59 -10.90 -1.80
N GLY A 21 -7.39 -11.43 -0.85
CA GLY A 21 -7.64 -10.82 0.46
C GLY A 21 -8.20 -9.40 0.39
N LEU A 22 -7.62 -8.48 1.19
CA LEU A 22 -8.05 -7.07 1.23
C LEU A 22 -7.86 -6.35 -0.10
N GLY A 23 -6.81 -6.68 -0.87
CA GLY A 23 -6.56 -6.06 -2.17
C GLY A 23 -7.61 -6.48 -3.19
N GLU A 24 -7.94 -7.77 -3.26
CA GLU A 24 -9.01 -8.27 -4.13
C GLU A 24 -10.37 -7.69 -3.75
N GLY A 25 -10.70 -7.67 -2.47
CA GLY A 25 -11.94 -7.05 -1.97
C GLY A 25 -12.05 -5.58 -2.38
N THR A 26 -10.96 -4.83 -2.23
CA THR A 26 -10.87 -3.43 -2.66
C THR A 26 -11.05 -3.29 -4.18
N ALA A 27 -10.32 -4.09 -4.97
CA ALA A 27 -10.38 -4.05 -6.43
C ALA A 27 -11.80 -4.34 -6.93
N ARG A 28 -12.45 -5.40 -6.43
CA ARG A 28 -13.83 -5.76 -6.77
C ARG A 28 -14.81 -4.64 -6.42
N ARG A 29 -14.65 -4.02 -5.25
CA ARG A 29 -15.51 -2.92 -4.82
C ARG A 29 -15.35 -1.69 -5.73
N LEU A 30 -14.12 -1.30 -6.07
CA LEU A 30 -13.85 -0.18 -6.97
C LEU A 30 -14.44 -0.42 -8.36
N ILE A 31 -14.25 -1.61 -8.92
CA ILE A 31 -14.82 -2.01 -10.23
C ILE A 31 -16.35 -1.93 -10.19
N LYS A 32 -16.99 -2.46 -9.12
CA LYS A 32 -18.45 -2.41 -8.94
C LYS A 32 -19.01 -0.98 -8.98
N HIS A 33 -18.20 0.02 -8.57
CA HIS A 33 -18.57 1.43 -8.58
C HIS A 33 -18.05 2.21 -9.80
N GLY A 34 -17.56 1.51 -10.83
CA GLY A 34 -17.23 2.10 -12.13
C GLY A 34 -15.79 2.61 -12.26
N ALA A 35 -14.90 2.25 -11.34
CA ALA A 35 -13.47 2.53 -11.48
C ALA A 35 -12.78 1.47 -12.36
N SER A 36 -11.73 1.89 -13.09
CA SER A 36 -10.79 0.98 -13.73
C SER A 36 -9.68 0.61 -12.75
N VAL A 37 -9.37 -0.68 -12.59
CA VAL A 37 -8.41 -1.15 -11.57
C VAL A 37 -7.26 -1.93 -12.21
N ILE A 38 -6.04 -1.65 -11.75
CA ILE A 38 -4.81 -2.37 -12.10
C ILE A 38 -4.29 -3.08 -10.84
N THR A 39 -4.04 -4.39 -10.92
CA THR A 39 -3.69 -5.25 -9.77
C THR A 39 -2.35 -5.99 -9.92
N LYS A 40 -1.33 -5.37 -10.54
CA LYS A 40 -0.03 -6.02 -10.74
C LYS A 40 0.78 -6.07 -9.43
N ASP A 41 0.98 -7.28 -8.89
CA ASP A 41 1.40 -7.50 -7.50
C ASP A 41 2.93 -7.54 -7.26
N ARG A 42 3.71 -7.91 -8.28
CA ARG A 42 5.16 -8.14 -8.15
C ARG A 42 6.05 -7.11 -8.85
N ASP A 43 5.53 -6.44 -9.87
CA ASP A 43 6.27 -5.42 -10.61
C ASP A 43 5.48 -4.11 -10.66
N VAL A 44 5.67 -3.32 -9.60
CA VAL A 44 5.06 -2.01 -9.45
C VAL A 44 5.51 -1.05 -10.54
N GLU A 45 6.77 -1.17 -11.01
CA GLU A 45 7.28 -0.33 -12.08
C GLU A 45 6.60 -0.66 -13.41
N GLU A 46 6.39 -1.94 -13.71
CA GLU A 46 5.62 -2.36 -14.88
C GLU A 46 4.16 -1.89 -14.79
N ALA A 47 3.53 -2.02 -13.62
CA ALA A 47 2.16 -1.53 -13.40
C ALA A 47 2.05 -0.03 -13.70
N LEU A 48 2.98 0.76 -13.17
CA LEU A 48 3.03 2.21 -13.36
C LEU A 48 3.43 2.61 -14.79
N LYS A 49 4.26 1.82 -15.47
CA LYS A 49 4.53 1.98 -16.91
C LYS A 49 3.25 1.80 -17.71
N ILE A 50 2.45 0.79 -17.41
CA ILE A 50 1.15 0.57 -18.06
C ILE A 50 0.20 1.74 -17.79
N VAL A 51 0.09 2.19 -16.54
CA VAL A 51 -0.68 3.39 -16.15
C VAL A 51 -0.26 4.59 -17.01
N LYS A 52 1.03 4.89 -17.03
CA LYS A 52 1.59 6.05 -17.73
C LYS A 52 1.42 5.95 -19.24
N ALA A 53 1.55 4.76 -19.82
CA ALA A 53 1.51 4.56 -21.27
C ALA A 53 0.08 4.52 -21.82
N LYS A 54 -0.87 3.94 -21.08
CA LYS A 54 -2.25 3.72 -21.56
C LYS A 54 -3.26 4.74 -21.06
N PHE A 55 -3.11 5.18 -19.82
CA PHE A 55 -4.14 5.99 -19.16
C PHE A 55 -3.68 7.42 -18.88
N HIS A 56 -2.36 7.66 -18.82
CA HIS A 56 -1.71 8.96 -18.61
C HIS A 56 -2.05 9.67 -17.29
N LYS A 57 -2.96 9.13 -16.50
CA LYS A 57 -3.39 9.60 -15.18
C LYS A 57 -3.42 8.46 -14.18
N LEU A 58 -3.36 8.79 -12.90
CA LEU A 58 -3.65 7.88 -11.79
C LEU A 58 -4.43 8.65 -10.75
N ASP A 59 -5.60 8.15 -10.35
CA ASP A 59 -6.47 8.86 -9.41
C ASP A 59 -6.29 8.31 -7.99
N VAL A 60 -6.12 6.98 -7.84
CA VAL A 60 -5.97 6.33 -6.53
C VAL A 60 -4.86 5.28 -6.55
N THR A 61 -4.11 5.18 -5.47
CA THR A 61 -3.27 4.01 -5.19
C THR A 61 -3.63 3.42 -3.84
N VAL A 62 -3.83 2.10 -3.80
CA VAL A 62 -4.13 1.35 -2.57
C VAL A 62 -3.04 0.31 -2.34
N ASN A 63 -2.32 0.45 -1.24
CA ASN A 63 -1.25 -0.47 -0.84
C ASN A 63 -1.78 -1.47 0.18
N CYS A 64 -2.18 -2.67 -0.29
CA CYS A 64 -2.67 -3.76 0.55
C CYS A 64 -1.61 -4.84 0.86
N ALA A 65 -0.39 -4.70 0.31
CA ALA A 65 0.67 -5.68 0.49
C ALA A 65 1.08 -5.85 1.96
N GLY A 66 1.16 -7.11 2.40
CA GLY A 66 1.65 -7.45 3.71
C GLY A 66 2.05 -8.91 3.80
N ILE A 67 3.29 -9.19 4.18
CA ILE A 67 3.69 -10.50 4.73
C ILE A 67 4.02 -10.34 6.21
N GLY A 68 3.84 -11.42 6.97
CA GLY A 68 4.18 -11.46 8.39
C GLY A 68 4.95 -12.73 8.71
N VAL A 69 5.96 -12.61 9.56
CA VAL A 69 6.68 -13.74 10.15
C VAL A 69 6.45 -13.70 11.65
N ALA A 70 6.04 -14.83 12.22
CA ALA A 70 5.87 -15.01 13.65
C ALA A 70 7.17 -15.60 14.23
N SER A 71 8.04 -14.74 14.75
CA SER A 71 9.29 -15.15 15.38
C SER A 71 9.71 -14.19 16.49
N LYS A 72 10.16 -14.75 17.61
CA LYS A 72 10.73 -13.98 18.72
C LYS A 72 12.07 -13.40 18.29
N ILE A 73 12.48 -12.29 18.90
CA ILE A 73 13.81 -11.70 18.68
C ILE A 73 14.94 -12.72 18.93
N TYR A 74 14.76 -13.54 19.97
CA TYR A 74 15.62 -14.67 20.31
C TYR A 74 14.77 -15.83 20.80
N ASN A 75 15.11 -17.05 20.37
CA ASN A 75 14.46 -18.27 20.85
C ASN A 75 15.40 -19.01 21.80
N PHE A 76 15.25 -18.77 23.11
CA PHE A 76 16.06 -19.43 24.15
C PHE A 76 15.92 -20.97 24.20
N LYS A 77 14.83 -21.56 23.67
CA LYS A 77 14.70 -23.02 23.61
C LYS A 77 15.52 -23.65 22.50
N LYS A 78 15.71 -22.92 21.40
CA LYS A 78 16.50 -23.35 20.23
C LYS A 78 17.90 -22.71 20.21
N ASP A 79 18.18 -21.88 21.20
CA ASP A 79 19.37 -21.04 21.32
C ASP A 79 19.75 -20.35 20.00
N SER A 80 18.78 -19.66 19.40
CA SER A 80 18.95 -19.07 18.07
C SER A 80 18.29 -17.69 17.96
N PRO A 81 18.96 -16.71 17.32
CA PRO A 81 18.35 -15.41 17.04
C PRO A 81 17.28 -15.51 15.93
N HIS A 82 16.43 -14.49 15.84
CA HIS A 82 15.56 -14.31 14.69
C HIS A 82 16.40 -14.21 13.40
N SER A 83 15.97 -14.88 12.33
CA SER A 83 16.56 -14.75 10.99
C SER A 83 16.55 -13.28 10.53
N LEU A 84 17.73 -12.74 10.19
CA LEU A 84 17.84 -11.41 9.63
C LEU A 84 17.16 -11.35 8.25
N ASP A 85 17.24 -12.42 7.46
CA ASP A 85 16.62 -12.49 6.14
C ASP A 85 15.09 -12.38 6.22
N ASP A 86 14.46 -13.04 7.19
CA ASP A 86 13.01 -12.94 7.39
C ASP A 86 12.59 -11.52 7.79
N PHE A 87 13.40 -10.87 8.63
CA PHE A 87 13.17 -9.48 9.04
C PHE A 87 13.31 -8.54 7.84
N MET A 88 14.42 -8.65 7.08
CA MET A 88 14.66 -7.85 5.88
C MET A 88 13.59 -8.07 4.81
N LYS A 89 13.20 -9.32 4.56
CA LYS A 89 12.14 -9.66 3.61
C LYS A 89 10.82 -9.00 4.00
N THR A 90 10.46 -9.03 5.29
CA THR A 90 9.25 -8.38 5.80
C THR A 90 9.28 -6.87 5.57
N LEU A 91 10.38 -6.19 5.89
CA LEU A 91 10.54 -4.76 5.64
C LEU A 91 10.55 -4.41 4.14
N ASN A 92 11.25 -5.20 3.33
CA ASN A 92 11.35 -5.00 1.88
C ASN A 92 9.97 -5.05 1.22
N VAL A 93 9.15 -6.03 1.59
CA VAL A 93 7.82 -6.19 0.99
C VAL A 93 6.81 -5.15 1.51
N ASN A 94 6.76 -4.96 2.82
CA ASN A 94 5.70 -4.18 3.47
C ASN A 94 6.00 -2.68 3.47
N THR A 95 7.23 -2.29 3.78
CA THR A 95 7.60 -0.89 4.00
C THR A 95 8.23 -0.30 2.75
N ILE A 96 9.36 -0.85 2.30
CA ILE A 96 10.10 -0.32 1.14
C ILE A 96 9.27 -0.48 -0.13
N GLY A 97 8.63 -1.63 -0.31
CA GLY A 97 7.74 -1.86 -1.44
C GLY A 97 6.54 -0.90 -1.47
N THR A 98 6.03 -0.49 -0.32
CA THR A 98 4.94 0.52 -0.23
C THR A 98 5.47 1.91 -0.56
N PHE A 99 6.59 2.31 0.03
CA PHE A 99 7.27 3.58 -0.29
C PHE A 99 7.58 3.70 -1.80
N ASN A 100 8.06 2.62 -2.41
CA ASN A 100 8.40 2.59 -3.83
C ASN A 100 7.19 2.83 -4.74
N VAL A 101 6.00 2.36 -4.36
CA VAL A 101 4.75 2.64 -5.08
C VAL A 101 4.40 4.10 -4.92
N ILE A 102 4.35 4.59 -3.67
CA ILE A 102 3.95 5.95 -3.33
C ILE A 102 4.78 6.97 -4.10
N ARG A 103 6.12 6.89 -4.02
CA ARG A 103 7.02 7.90 -4.62
C ARG A 103 6.81 8.06 -6.13
N GLN A 104 6.35 7.01 -6.81
CA GLN A 104 6.10 7.03 -8.25
C GLN A 104 4.65 7.39 -8.58
N ALA A 105 3.69 6.86 -7.81
CA ALA A 105 2.26 7.14 -7.95
C ALA A 105 1.96 8.63 -7.74
N VAL A 106 2.52 9.24 -6.69
CA VAL A 106 2.34 10.66 -6.37
C VAL A 106 2.88 11.55 -7.50
N GLY A 107 3.98 11.16 -8.16
CA GLY A 107 4.51 11.90 -9.30
C GLY A 107 3.60 11.87 -10.54
N LEU A 108 2.74 10.85 -10.68
CA LEU A 108 1.69 10.81 -11.70
C LEU A 108 0.48 11.63 -11.26
N MET A 109 0.01 11.42 -10.02
CA MET A 109 -1.13 12.14 -9.45
C MET A 109 -0.90 13.66 -9.48
N GLY A 110 0.28 14.15 -9.13
CA GLY A 110 0.60 15.58 -9.09
C GLY A 110 0.44 16.31 -10.44
N LYS A 111 0.42 15.57 -11.56
CA LYS A 111 0.21 16.08 -12.92
C LYS A 111 -1.27 16.13 -13.33
N ASN A 112 -2.15 15.50 -12.57
CA ASN A 112 -3.58 15.58 -12.81
C ASN A 112 -4.05 17.04 -12.64
N ALA A 113 -5.09 17.40 -13.39
CA ALA A 113 -5.83 18.61 -13.10
C ALA A 113 -6.42 18.50 -11.68
N PRO A 114 -6.30 19.53 -10.84
CA PRO A 114 -6.98 19.54 -9.55
C PRO A 114 -8.48 19.47 -9.74
N ASP A 115 -9.16 18.74 -8.87
CA ASP A 115 -10.62 18.78 -8.80
C ASP A 115 -11.14 20.03 -8.06
N GLU A 116 -12.45 20.07 -7.83
CA GLU A 116 -13.15 21.18 -7.18
C GLU A 116 -12.61 21.54 -5.78
N ASP A 117 -12.01 20.58 -5.06
CA ASP A 117 -11.40 20.77 -3.74
C ASP A 117 -9.86 20.90 -3.82
N GLY A 118 -9.31 21.02 -5.03
CA GLY A 118 -7.86 21.09 -5.25
C GLY A 118 -7.15 19.74 -5.19
N GLN A 119 -7.87 18.62 -5.04
CA GLN A 119 -7.24 17.31 -4.92
C GLN A 119 -6.79 16.80 -6.28
N LYS A 120 -5.68 16.06 -6.30
CA LYS A 120 -5.09 15.50 -7.52
C LYS A 120 -4.99 13.98 -7.51
N GLY A 121 -5.31 13.35 -6.39
CA GLY A 121 -5.28 11.92 -6.22
C GLY A 121 -5.25 11.53 -4.75
N VAL A 122 -5.39 10.23 -4.49
CA VAL A 122 -5.48 9.68 -3.12
C VAL A 122 -4.55 8.49 -2.97
N VAL A 123 -3.78 8.47 -1.88
CA VAL A 123 -2.95 7.34 -1.44
C VAL A 123 -3.61 6.70 -0.24
N ILE A 124 -3.86 5.39 -0.30
CA ILE A 124 -4.40 4.60 0.81
C ILE A 124 -3.41 3.51 1.18
N ASN A 125 -2.96 3.49 2.42
CA ASN A 125 -2.01 2.49 2.91
C ASN A 125 -2.65 1.57 3.95
N THR A 126 -2.35 0.27 3.84
CA THR A 126 -2.82 -0.72 4.82
C THR A 126 -1.75 -0.93 5.89
N ALA A 127 -1.88 -0.24 7.02
CA ALA A 127 -1.07 -0.46 8.21
C ALA A 127 -1.58 -1.69 9.02
N SER A 128 -1.47 -1.65 10.34
CA SER A 128 -2.04 -2.65 11.25
C SER A 128 -2.08 -2.08 12.66
N VAL A 129 -3.01 -2.56 13.50
CA VAL A 129 -2.97 -2.31 14.96
C VAL A 129 -1.66 -2.77 15.59
N ALA A 130 -1.01 -3.79 15.00
CA ALA A 130 0.32 -4.26 15.41
C ALA A 130 1.43 -3.20 15.28
N ALA A 131 1.19 -2.10 14.57
CA ALA A 131 2.10 -0.95 14.53
C ALA A 131 2.17 -0.21 15.87
N PHE A 132 1.12 -0.31 16.69
CA PHE A 132 0.99 0.34 17.99
C PHE A 132 1.05 -0.68 19.13
N GLU A 133 0.37 -1.81 18.96
CA GLU A 133 0.23 -2.87 19.96
C GLU A 133 0.73 -4.21 19.40
N GLY A 134 2.04 -4.29 19.19
CA GLY A 134 2.68 -5.51 18.66
C GLY A 134 2.65 -6.67 19.67
N GLN A 135 2.30 -7.88 19.20
CA GLN A 135 2.33 -9.08 20.04
C GLN A 135 3.73 -9.72 20.09
N ARG A 136 3.97 -10.55 21.11
CA ARG A 136 5.20 -11.37 21.19
C ARG A 136 5.35 -12.21 19.93
N GLY A 137 6.49 -12.05 19.24
CA GLY A 137 6.77 -12.75 18.00
C GLY A 137 6.46 -11.96 16.72
N GLN A 138 5.92 -10.73 16.82
CA GLN A 138 5.59 -9.91 15.66
C GLN A 138 6.61 -8.80 15.38
N VAL A 139 7.85 -8.91 15.86
CA VAL A 139 8.82 -7.80 15.79
C VAL A 139 9.03 -7.28 14.36
N ALA A 140 9.23 -8.17 13.38
CA ALA A 140 9.38 -7.80 11.98
C ALA A 140 8.11 -7.16 11.41
N TYR A 141 6.95 -7.73 11.72
CA TYR A 141 5.67 -7.25 11.22
C TYR A 141 5.31 -5.88 11.80
N SER A 142 5.39 -5.72 13.12
CA SER A 142 5.16 -4.47 13.84
C SER A 142 6.09 -3.36 13.36
N ALA A 143 7.40 -3.63 13.23
CA ALA A 143 8.36 -2.66 12.68
C ALA A 143 7.94 -2.23 11.26
N SER A 144 7.56 -3.19 10.42
CA SER A 144 7.18 -2.89 9.04
C SER A 144 5.91 -2.03 8.92
N LYS A 145 4.90 -2.30 9.77
CA LYS A 145 3.63 -1.56 9.79
C LYS A 145 3.78 -0.20 10.49
N GLY A 146 4.66 -0.09 11.48
CA GLY A 146 5.07 1.20 12.05
C GLY A 146 5.73 2.12 11.02
N GLY A 147 6.56 1.55 10.13
CA GLY A 147 7.11 2.29 8.98
C GLY A 147 6.01 2.85 8.05
N ILE A 148 4.96 2.07 7.78
CA ILE A 148 3.82 2.54 6.97
C ILE A 148 3.11 3.72 7.64
N VAL A 149 2.83 3.65 8.94
CA VAL A 149 2.21 4.76 9.70
C VAL A 149 3.06 6.04 9.59
N ARG A 150 4.39 5.91 9.60
CA ARG A 150 5.29 7.06 9.45
C ARG A 150 5.32 7.62 8.03
N HIS A 151 5.15 6.80 7.00
CA HIS A 151 4.95 7.31 5.65
C HIS A 151 3.72 8.23 5.58
N ASP A 152 2.58 7.79 6.11
CA ASP A 152 1.31 8.54 6.03
C ASP A 152 1.43 9.95 6.62
N ILE A 153 2.18 10.11 7.71
CA ILE A 153 2.39 11.41 8.36
C ILE A 153 3.34 12.31 7.56
N ALA A 154 4.32 11.73 6.88
CA ALA A 154 5.43 12.47 6.25
C ALA A 154 5.22 12.81 4.77
N ILE A 155 4.19 12.26 4.12
CA ILE A 155 3.90 12.49 2.69
C ILE A 155 2.98 13.70 2.45
N GLY A 156 2.34 14.22 3.51
CA GLY A 156 1.44 15.38 3.46
C GLY A 156 2.15 16.71 3.29
#